data_AF-A0A0N1DEA0-F1
#
_entry.id   AF-A0A0N1DEA0-F1
#
_cell.length_a   1.000
_cell.length_b   1.000
_cell.length_c   1.000
_cell.angle_alpha   90.00
_cell.angle_beta   90.00
_cell.angle_gamma   90.00
#
_symmetry.space_group_name_H-M   'P 1'
#
loop_
_entity.id
_entity.type
_entity.pdbx_description
1 polymer ?
#
loop_
_entity_poly.entity_id
_entity_poly.type
_entity_poly.pdbx_seq_one_letter_code
_entity_poly.pdbx_strand_id
1 'polypeptide(L)'
;MSDSSARHNPGRPSGGEIQHLRLKLLVFAILCALPLSGSMSLWLRGVSVIPLAAYGIVSVLAFFLYWSDKRKARADSWRTPENVLHALELAGGWPGALLAQQVFRHKTRKLSFQLVFWVIVLMHQVFWIDQLFLGAHLFALF
;
A
#
# COMPACT_ATOMS: atom_id res chain seq x y z
N MET A 1 33.30 30.92 41.65
CA MET A 1 31.93 31.49 41.78
C MET A 1 31.65 32.25 40.50
N SER A 2 30.50 31.99 39.84
CA SER A 2 29.95 32.71 38.67
C SER A 2 30.69 32.46 37.34
N ASP A 3 30.10 32.06 36.21
CA ASP A 3 28.71 31.80 35.86
C ASP A 3 28.60 30.68 34.82
N SER A 4 27.73 29.72 35.12
CA SER A 4 27.22 28.73 34.18
C SER A 4 26.36 29.46 33.13
N SER A 5 26.90 29.65 31.93
CA SER A 5 26.12 30.06 30.76
C SER A 5 25.13 28.95 30.39
N ALA A 6 23.97 28.98 31.05
CA ALA A 6 22.79 28.22 30.67
C ALA A 6 22.35 28.69 29.28
N ARG A 7 22.75 27.93 28.25
CA ARG A 7 22.19 28.05 26.90
C ARG A 7 20.73 27.65 26.96
N HIS A 8 19.87 28.63 27.20
CA HIS A 8 18.46 28.59 26.91
C HIS A 8 18.30 28.28 25.42
N ASN A 9 17.83 27.07 25.10
CA ASN A 9 17.55 26.65 23.73
C ASN A 9 16.03 26.79 23.53
N PRO A 10 15.54 27.94 23.03
CA PRO A 10 14.11 28.17 22.91
C PRO A 10 13.54 27.25 21.82
N GLY A 11 12.53 26.47 22.21
CA GLY A 11 11.51 25.85 21.38
C GLY A 11 11.94 25.30 20.02
N ARG A 12 12.18 23.99 19.93
CA ARG A 12 11.86 23.26 18.69
C ARG A 12 10.34 23.36 18.48
N PRO A 13 9.84 23.99 17.41
CA PRO A 13 8.42 23.94 17.12
C PRO A 13 8.02 22.49 16.84
N SER A 14 6.99 22.07 17.56
CA SER A 14 5.90 21.17 17.17
C SER A 14 6.23 20.01 16.24
N GLY A 15 6.01 18.79 16.77
CA GLY A 15 6.01 17.55 16.01
C GLY A 15 5.31 17.70 14.67
N GLY A 16 5.97 17.18 13.62
CA GLY A 16 5.46 17.21 12.26
C GLY A 16 4.05 16.63 12.20
N GLU A 17 3.08 17.54 12.21
CA GLU A 17 1.73 17.26 11.75
C GLU A 17 1.84 16.59 10.38
N ILE A 18 0.98 15.61 10.15
CA ILE A 18 0.96 14.80 8.93
C ILE A 18 0.47 15.72 7.80
N GLN A 19 1.38 16.53 7.25
CA GLN A 19 1.07 17.68 6.40
C GLN A 19 0.34 17.32 5.09
N HIS A 20 0.12 16.03 4.80
CA HIS A 20 -0.51 15.54 3.57
C HIS A 20 -1.40 14.29 3.77
N LEU A 21 -1.98 14.06 4.95
CA LEU A 21 -2.82 12.87 5.19
C LEU A 21 -3.99 12.80 4.19
N ARG A 22 -4.70 13.91 3.99
CA ARG A 22 -5.82 14.01 3.04
C ARG A 22 -5.38 13.69 1.62
N LEU A 23 -4.24 14.25 1.18
CA LEU A 23 -3.70 13.97 -0.16
C LEU A 23 -3.36 12.49 -0.33
N LYS A 24 -2.72 11.86 0.68
CA LYS A 24 -2.40 10.43 0.65
C LYS A 24 -3.64 9.55 0.58
N LEU A 25 -4.70 9.92 1.32
CA LEU A 25 -5.99 9.23 1.27
C LEU A 25 -6.68 9.42 -0.07
N LEU A 26 -6.61 10.61 -0.67
CA LEU A 26 -7.15 10.87 -2.01
C LEU A 26 -6.43 10.04 -3.07
N VAL A 27 -5.09 10.03 -3.05
CA VAL A 27 -4.29 9.18 -3.96
C VAL A 27 -4.65 7.70 -3.76
N PHE A 28 -4.76 7.25 -2.50
CA PHE A 28 -5.19 5.88 -2.20
C PHE A 28 -6.58 5.57 -2.77
N ALA A 29 -7.55 6.45 -2.56
CA ALA A 29 -8.91 6.28 -3.08
C ALA A 29 -8.93 6.23 -4.62
N ILE A 30 -8.16 7.09 -5.28
CA ILE A 30 -8.01 7.12 -6.74
C ILE A 30 -7.41 5.80 -7.25
N LEU A 31 -6.33 5.33 -6.63
CA LEU A 31 -5.69 4.07 -7.03
C LEU A 31 -6.65 2.88 -6.89
N CYS A 32 -7.42 2.83 -5.81
CA CYS A 32 -8.39 1.76 -5.55
C CYS A 32 -9.64 1.84 -6.45
N ALA A 33 -10.03 3.02 -6.91
CA ALA A 33 -11.26 3.21 -7.69
C ALA A 33 -11.25 2.43 -9.02
N LEU A 34 -10.10 2.32 -9.68
CA LEU A 34 -9.96 1.60 -10.96
C LEU A 34 -10.16 0.09 -10.80
N PRO A 35 -9.39 -0.63 -9.95
CA PRO A 35 -9.61 -2.05 -9.71
C PRO A 35 -10.99 -2.39 -9.14
N LEU A 36 -11.53 -1.53 -8.26
CA LEU A 36 -12.86 -1.71 -7.69
C LEU A 36 -13.94 -1.56 -8.77
N SER A 37 -13.88 -0.51 -9.59
CA SER A 37 -14.87 -0.30 -10.66
C SER A 37 -14.79 -1.40 -11.73
N GLY A 38 -13.59 -1.84 -12.10
CA GLY A 38 -13.40 -2.98 -12.98
C GLY A 38 -13.97 -4.29 -12.42
N SER A 39 -13.61 -4.63 -11.18
CA SER A 39 -14.11 -5.85 -10.51
C SER A 39 -15.62 -5.82 -10.33
N MET A 40 -16.17 -4.67 -9.94
CA MET A 40 -17.60 -4.45 -9.80
C MET A 40 -18.32 -4.59 -11.15
N SER A 41 -17.76 -4.04 -12.23
CA SER A 41 -18.33 -4.18 -13.57
C SER A 41 -18.39 -5.64 -14.01
N LEU A 42 -17.35 -6.44 -13.74
CA LEU A 42 -17.35 -7.88 -14.07
C LEU A 42 -18.41 -8.65 -13.28
N TRP A 43 -18.61 -8.30 -12.01
CA TRP A 43 -19.64 -8.91 -11.17
C TRP A 43 -21.04 -8.55 -11.67
N LEU A 44 -21.31 -7.28 -11.96
CA LEU A 44 -22.60 -6.80 -12.48
C LEU A 44 -22.93 -7.39 -13.86
N ARG A 45 -21.92 -7.68 -14.68
CA ARG A 45 -22.07 -8.39 -15.97
C ARG A 45 -22.23 -9.90 -15.80
N GLY A 46 -22.19 -10.43 -14.58
CA GLY A 46 -22.32 -11.86 -14.29
C GLY A 46 -21.13 -12.72 -14.72
N VAL A 47 -19.99 -12.10 -15.07
CA VAL A 47 -18.83 -12.83 -15.61
C VAL A 47 -18.06 -13.53 -14.48
N SER A 48 -17.62 -12.77 -13.47
CA SER A 48 -16.89 -13.35 -12.34
C SER A 48 -16.88 -12.42 -11.11
N VAL A 49 -16.97 -13.02 -9.92
CA VAL A 49 -16.85 -12.34 -8.61
C VAL A 49 -15.46 -12.50 -7.99
N ILE A 50 -14.65 -13.39 -8.57
CA ILE A 50 -13.34 -13.80 -8.04
C ILE A 50 -12.40 -12.60 -7.83
N PRO A 51 -12.24 -11.65 -8.78
CA PRO A 51 -11.32 -10.53 -8.57
C PRO A 51 -11.72 -9.65 -7.40
N LEU A 52 -13.03 -9.37 -7.25
CA LEU A 52 -13.56 -8.56 -6.15
C LEU A 52 -13.29 -9.22 -4.79
N ALA A 53 -13.59 -10.51 -4.67
CA ALA A 53 -13.34 -11.28 -3.46
C ALA A 53 -11.83 -11.39 -3.15
N ALA A 54 -11.01 -11.63 -4.17
CA ALA A 54 -9.55 -11.72 -4.03
C ALA A 54 -8.95 -10.41 -3.51
N TYR A 55 -9.30 -9.26 -4.11
CA TYR A 55 -8.84 -7.96 -3.61
C TYR A 55 -9.23 -7.74 -2.14
N GLY A 56 -10.47 -8.07 -1.77
CA GLY A 56 -10.93 -7.94 -0.39
C GLY A 56 -10.14 -8.81 0.59
N ILE A 57 -10.10 -10.13 0.35
CA ILE A 57 -9.48 -11.10 1.25
C ILE A 57 -7.97 -10.89 1.33
N VAL A 58 -7.29 -10.76 0.18
CA VAL A 58 -5.83 -10.62 0.13
C VAL A 58 -5.39 -9.28 0.72
N SER A 59 -6.17 -8.20 0.55
CA SER A 59 -5.89 -6.92 1.23
C SER A 59 -5.94 -7.04 2.75
N VAL A 60 -6.95 -7.72 3.29
CA VAL A 60 -7.06 -7.95 4.73
C VAL A 60 -5.88 -8.78 5.24
N LEU A 61 -5.54 -9.87 4.55
CA LEU A 61 -4.38 -10.70 4.89
C LEU A 61 -3.06 -9.91 4.84
N ALA A 62 -2.85 -9.11 3.80
CA ALA A 62 -1.67 -8.26 3.66
C ALA A 62 -1.56 -7.27 4.82
N PHE A 63 -2.68 -6.63 5.22
CA PHE A 63 -2.70 -5.71 6.34
C PHE A 63 -2.25 -6.38 7.66
N PHE A 64 -2.81 -7.56 7.96
CA PHE A 64 -2.44 -8.31 9.16
C PHE A 64 -0.99 -8.80 9.13
N LEU A 65 -0.49 -9.21 7.96
CA LEU A 65 0.90 -9.63 7.82
C LEU A 65 1.86 -8.47 8.09
N TYR A 66 1.58 -7.28 7.55
CA TYR A 66 2.35 -6.07 7.81
C TYR A 66 2.32 -5.66 9.28
N TRP A 67 1.16 -5.79 9.93
CA TRP A 67 1.05 -5.54 11.37
C TRP A 67 1.88 -6.51 12.21
N SER A 68 1.83 -7.80 11.87
CA SER A 68 2.65 -8.85 12.49
C SER A 68 4.14 -8.59 12.27
N ASP A 69 4.56 -8.21 11.06
CA ASP A 69 5.95 -7.84 10.75
C ASP A 69 6.43 -6.69 11.63
N LYS A 70 5.60 -5.65 11.85
CA LYS A 70 5.92 -4.54 12.75
C LYS A 70 6.05 -5.00 14.21
N ARG A 71 5.21 -5.93 14.66
CA ARG A 71 5.30 -6.49 16.02
C ARG A 71 6.61 -7.27 16.19
N LYS A 72 6.95 -8.14 15.23
CA LYS A 72 8.20 -8.91 15.24
C LYS A 72 9.44 -8.01 15.22
N ALA A 73 9.41 -6.94 14.43
CA ALA A 73 10.50 -5.96 14.38
C ALA A 73 10.73 -5.22 15.71
N ARG A 74 9.73 -5.16 16.60
CA ARG A 74 9.85 -4.58 17.94
C ARG A 74 10.26 -5.58 19.01
N ALA A 75 9.97 -6.85 18.80
CA ALA A 75 10.32 -7.94 19.69
C ALA A 75 11.68 -8.60 19.34
N ASP A 76 12.48 -7.95 18.50
CA ASP A 76 13.76 -8.45 17.96
C ASP A 76 13.70 -9.88 17.40
N SER A 77 12.55 -10.23 16.84
CA SER A 77 12.27 -11.56 16.28
C SER A 77 12.54 -11.59 14.76
N TRP A 78 12.54 -12.79 14.18
CA TRP A 78 12.80 -13.02 12.76
C TRP A 78 11.85 -12.19 11.88
N ARG A 79 12.42 -11.31 11.04
CA ARG A 79 11.67 -10.42 10.14
C ARG A 79 11.06 -11.21 8.97
N THR A 80 9.91 -10.74 8.48
CA THR A 80 9.25 -11.35 7.31
C THR A 80 10.05 -11.02 6.04
N PRO A 81 10.37 -12.03 5.18
CA PRO A 81 11.08 -11.78 3.92
C PRO A 81 10.28 -10.81 3.04
N GLU A 82 10.97 -9.89 2.36
CA GLU A 82 10.33 -8.90 1.48
C GLU A 82 9.59 -9.56 0.31
N ASN A 83 10.10 -10.69 -0.18
CA ASN A 83 9.49 -11.46 -1.26
C ASN A 83 8.06 -11.93 -0.91
N VAL A 84 7.80 -12.29 0.35
CA VAL A 84 6.45 -12.72 0.80
C VAL A 84 5.47 -11.54 0.79
N LEU A 85 5.96 -10.35 1.14
CA LEU A 85 5.14 -9.13 1.13
C LEU A 85 4.82 -8.73 -0.31
N HIS A 86 5.81 -8.75 -1.20
CA HIS A 86 5.61 -8.49 -2.63
C HIS A 86 4.72 -9.54 -3.30
N ALA A 87 4.79 -10.81 -2.91
CA ALA A 87 3.90 -11.84 -3.44
C ALA A 87 2.43 -11.57 -3.06
N LEU A 88 2.15 -11.14 -1.83
CA LEU A 88 0.80 -10.76 -1.42
C LEU A 88 0.32 -9.49 -2.12
N GLU A 89 1.19 -8.51 -2.30
CA GLU A 89 0.89 -7.30 -3.07
C GLU A 89 0.53 -7.64 -4.52
N LEU A 90 1.30 -8.55 -5.13
CA LEU A 90 1.10 -9.05 -6.48
C LEU A 90 -0.22 -9.83 -6.63
N ALA A 91 -0.62 -10.58 -5.60
CA ALA A 91 -1.88 -11.31 -5.56
C ALA A 91 -3.13 -10.40 -5.34
N GLY A 92 -2.97 -9.07 -5.32
CA GLY A 92 -4.05 -8.11 -5.11
C GLY A 92 -4.14 -7.55 -3.69
N GLY A 93 -3.20 -7.87 -2.81
CA GLY A 93 -3.13 -7.34 -1.44
C GLY A 93 -2.54 -5.94 -1.32
N TRP A 94 -2.11 -5.33 -2.43
CA TRP A 94 -1.45 -4.03 -2.43
C TRP A 94 -2.28 -2.90 -1.78
N PRO A 95 -3.64 -2.85 -1.83
CA PRO A 95 -4.41 -1.82 -1.13
C PRO A 95 -4.26 -1.94 0.39
N GLY A 96 -4.40 -3.16 0.92
CA GLY A 96 -4.21 -3.42 2.34
C GLY A 96 -2.76 -3.20 2.80
N ALA A 97 -1.79 -3.56 1.97
CA ALA A 97 -0.37 -3.29 2.21
C ALA A 97 -0.08 -1.79 2.26
N LEU A 98 -0.60 -1.00 1.31
CA LEU A 98 -0.42 0.46 1.27
C LEU A 98 -1.03 1.14 2.50
N LEU A 99 -2.23 0.71 2.90
CA LEU A 99 -2.86 1.18 4.14
C LEU A 99 -2.02 0.84 5.36
N ALA A 100 -1.52 -0.39 5.46
CA ALA A 100 -0.67 -0.84 6.56
C ALA A 100 0.65 -0.05 6.60
N GLN A 101 1.30 0.21 5.46
CA GLN A 101 2.51 1.02 5.37
C GLN A 101 2.28 2.45 5.91
N GLN A 102 1.14 3.06 5.59
CA GLN A 102 0.79 4.40 6.07
C GLN A 102 0.47 4.43 7.57
N VAL A 103 -0.38 3.50 8.04
CA VAL A 103 -0.78 3.38 9.46
C VAL A 103 0.43 3.07 10.34
N PHE A 104 1.28 2.15 9.89
CA PHE A 104 2.41 1.70 10.67
C PHE A 104 3.68 2.50 10.45
N ARG A 105 3.74 3.33 9.39
CA ARG A 105 4.96 4.03 8.93
C ARG A 105 6.15 3.07 8.78
N HIS A 106 5.86 1.82 8.42
CA HIS A 106 6.83 0.74 8.31
C HIS A 106 7.12 0.49 6.83
N LYS A 107 8.41 0.29 6.47
CA LYS A 107 8.88 0.07 5.09
C LYS A 107 8.51 1.16 4.06
N THR A 108 8.26 2.39 4.52
CA THR A 108 7.99 3.56 3.65
C THR A 108 9.24 4.29 3.15
N ARG A 109 10.41 4.08 3.81
CA ARG A 109 11.67 4.76 3.46
C ARG A 109 12.65 3.93 2.62
N LYS A 110 12.44 2.61 2.53
CA LYS A 110 13.34 1.73 1.78
C LYS A 110 13.00 1.82 0.30
N LEU A 111 13.85 2.50 -0.47
CA LEU A 111 13.58 2.80 -1.87
C LEU A 111 13.43 1.53 -2.73
N SER A 112 14.29 0.52 -2.51
CA SER A 112 14.18 -0.77 -3.23
C SER A 112 12.83 -1.46 -3.02
N PHE A 113 12.30 -1.41 -1.80
CA PHE A 113 11.00 -1.99 -1.47
C PHE A 113 9.87 -1.21 -2.13
N GLN A 114 9.93 0.12 -2.06
CA GLN A 114 8.91 1.00 -2.65
C GLN A 114 8.90 0.89 -4.18
N LEU A 115 10.05 0.75 -4.84
CA LEU A 115 10.11 0.54 -6.29
C LEU A 115 9.34 -0.70 -6.72
N VAL A 116 9.62 -1.86 -6.09
CA VAL A 116 8.93 -3.11 -6.42
C VAL A 116 7.43 -3.01 -6.12
N PHE A 117 7.08 -2.41 -4.97
CA PHE A 117 5.68 -2.15 -4.62
C PHE A 117 4.96 -1.32 -5.70
N TRP A 118 5.54 -0.21 -6.14
CA TRP A 118 4.92 0.66 -7.15
C TRP A 118 4.84 0.01 -8.54
N VAL A 119 5.81 -0.82 -8.92
CA VAL A 119 5.73 -1.63 -10.13
C VAL A 119 4.53 -2.56 -10.08
N ILE A 120 4.29 -3.23 -8.95
CA ILE A 120 3.12 -4.11 -8.75
C ILE A 120 1.81 -3.32 -8.87
N VAL A 121 1.72 -2.15 -8.24
CA VAL A 121 0.54 -1.29 -8.34
C VAL A 121 0.29 -0.89 -9.79
N LEU A 122 1.32 -0.39 -10.49
CA LEU A 122 1.22 0.01 -11.90
C LEU A 122 0.75 -1.15 -12.79
N MET A 123 1.29 -2.34 -12.58
CA MET A 123 0.89 -3.54 -13.33
C MET A 123 -0.61 -3.83 -13.19
N HIS A 124 -1.16 -3.74 -11.97
CA HIS A 124 -2.60 -3.90 -11.75
C HIS A 124 -3.41 -2.77 -12.40
N GLN A 125 -2.93 -1.52 -12.34
CA GLN A 125 -3.63 -0.41 -13.00
C GLN A 125 -3.70 -0.62 -14.52
N VAL A 126 -2.59 -1.02 -15.15
CA VAL A 126 -2.54 -1.32 -16.59
C VAL A 126 -3.50 -2.45 -16.94
N PHE A 127 -3.52 -3.53 -16.16
CA PHE A 127 -4.45 -4.65 -16.35
C PHE A 127 -5.92 -4.19 -16.33
N TRP A 128 -6.31 -3.42 -15.32
CA TRP A 128 -7.69 -2.94 -15.20
C TRP A 128 -8.06 -1.89 -16.25
N ILE A 129 -7.10 -1.07 -16.70
CA ILE A 129 -7.31 -0.14 -17.81
C ILE A 129 -7.56 -0.93 -19.11
N ASP A 130 -6.76 -1.96 -19.41
CA ASP A 130 -6.97 -2.80 -20.59
C ASP A 130 -8.35 -3.51 -20.56
N GLN A 131 -8.71 -4.08 -19.40
CA GLN A 131 -10.01 -4.73 -19.24
C GLN A 131 -11.20 -3.77 -19.39
N LEU A 132 -11.10 -2.53 -18.89
CA LEU A 132 -12.19 -1.55 -18.93
C LEU A 132 -12.32 -0.84 -20.28
N PHE A 133 -11.21 -0.45 -20.90
CA PHE A 133 -11.21 0.43 -22.07
C PHE A 133 -10.94 -0.30 -23.38
N LEU A 134 -10.13 -1.36 -23.35
CA LEU A 134 -9.67 -2.08 -24.54
C LEU A 134 -10.37 -3.43 -24.70
N GLY A 135 -11.36 -3.76 -23.87
CA GLY A 135 -12.14 -4.99 -24.01
C GLY A 135 -11.28 -6.27 -24.01
N ALA A 136 -10.15 -6.26 -23.29
CA ALA A 136 -9.15 -7.33 -23.25
C ALA A 136 -8.36 -7.58 -24.56
N HIS A 137 -8.36 -6.65 -25.51
CA HIS A 137 -7.68 -6.85 -26.80
C HIS A 137 -6.15 -6.99 -26.67
N LEU A 138 -5.48 -6.34 -25.70
CA LEU A 138 -4.03 -6.51 -25.53
C LEU A 138 -3.68 -7.90 -24.98
N PHE A 139 -4.46 -8.41 -24.03
CA PHE A 139 -4.27 -9.78 -23.51
C PHE A 139 -4.77 -10.87 -24.47
N ALA A 140 -5.68 -10.55 -25.40
CA ALA A 140 -6.15 -11.51 -26.41
C ALA A 140 -5.21 -11.66 -27.61
N LEU A 141 -4.24 -10.75 -27.79
CA LEU A 141 -3.26 -10.77 -28.89
C LEU A 141 -1.97 -11.55 -28.57
N PHE A 142 -1.81 -11.98 -27.32
CA PHE A 142 -0.73 -12.87 -26.85
C PHE A 142 -1.30 -14.19 -26.37
#